data_AF-A0A967WTF4-F1
#
_entry.id   AF-A0A967WTF4-F1
#
_cell.length_a   1.000
_cell.length_b   1.000
_cell.length_c   1.000
_cell.angle_alpha   90.00
_cell.angle_beta   90.00
_cell.angle_gamma   90.00
#
_symmetry.space_group_name_H-M   'P 1'
#
loop_
_entity.id
_entity.type
_entity.pdbx_description
1 polymer ?
#
loop_
_entity_poly.entity_id
_entity_poly.type
_entity_poly.pdbx_seq_one_letter_code
_entity_poly.pdbx_strand_id
1 'polypeptide(L)' 'PSMTRGEYAYDWGDTAKTGPVAKMHTVGHGFIPAPVHAGGLRYHGMAPSICALLEQGEAEARAYHQNA' A
#
# COMPACT_ATOMS: atom_id res chain seq x y z
N PRO A 1 1.09 5.85 -1.82
CA PRO A 1 2.39 5.72 -1.09
C PRO A 1 2.23 4.75 0.09
N SER A 2 1.75 3.54 -0.18
CA SER A 2 1.43 2.54 0.85
C SER A 2 2.67 2.10 1.61
N MET A 3 3.78 1.81 0.93
CA MET A 3 4.98 1.27 1.56
C MET A 3 5.82 2.27 2.38
N THR A 4 5.74 3.58 2.13
CA THR A 4 6.57 4.59 2.84
C THR A 4 5.81 5.38 3.90
N ARG A 5 4.48 5.41 3.82
CA ARG A 5 3.61 6.20 4.71
C ARG A 5 2.36 5.46 5.17
N GLY A 6 2.13 4.24 4.68
CA GLY A 6 1.01 3.41 5.12
C GLY A 6 1.28 2.77 6.46
N GLU A 7 0.25 2.67 7.28
CA GLU A 7 0.32 1.98 8.57
C GLU A 7 0.43 0.48 8.36
N TYR A 8 1.26 -0.20 9.17
CA TYR A 8 1.34 -1.65 9.16
C TYR A 8 0.23 -2.26 10.04
N ALA A 9 -0.92 -2.53 9.43
CA ALA A 9 -2.15 -2.92 10.12
C ALA A 9 -2.91 -4.01 9.36
N TYR A 10 -3.94 -4.58 9.99
CA TYR A 10 -4.89 -5.46 9.31
C TYR A 10 -5.90 -4.62 8.52
N ASP A 11 -6.01 -4.87 7.22
CA ASP A 11 -6.96 -4.18 6.34
C ASP A 11 -7.45 -5.10 5.21
N TRP A 12 -8.53 -4.69 4.53
CA TRP A 12 -9.14 -5.47 3.45
C TRP A 12 -8.26 -5.49 2.20
N GLY A 13 -8.09 -6.67 1.59
CA GLY A 13 -7.32 -6.83 0.35
C GLY A 13 -7.98 -6.20 -0.88
N ASP A 14 -9.25 -5.85 -0.81
CA ASP A 14 -9.99 -5.21 -1.88
C ASP A 14 -10.92 -4.12 -1.35
N THR A 15 -11.23 -3.15 -2.20
CA THR A 15 -12.11 -2.03 -1.85
C THR A 15 -13.55 -2.50 -1.57
N ALA A 16 -13.98 -3.63 -2.16
CA ALA A 16 -15.33 -4.17 -1.97
C ALA A 16 -15.50 -5.06 -0.72
N LYS A 17 -14.41 -5.33 0.02
CA LYS A 17 -14.39 -6.16 1.24
C LYS A 17 -14.91 -7.58 1.02
N THR A 18 -14.57 -8.14 -0.13
CA THR A 18 -14.97 -9.51 -0.52
C THR A 18 -13.86 -10.52 -0.31
N GLY A 19 -12.61 -10.07 -0.36
CA GLY A 19 -11.42 -10.83 -0.02
C GLY A 19 -11.14 -10.84 1.48
N PRO A 20 -10.14 -11.60 1.93
CA PRO A 20 -9.76 -11.66 3.32
C PRO A 20 -9.08 -10.35 3.79
N VAL A 21 -9.15 -10.11 5.10
CA VAL A 21 -8.31 -9.12 5.77
C VAL A 21 -6.89 -9.68 5.92
N ALA A 22 -5.89 -8.87 5.61
CA ALA A 22 -4.48 -9.24 5.72
C ALA A 22 -3.68 -8.17 6.46
N LYS A 23 -2.62 -8.58 7.16
CA LYS A 23 -1.68 -7.64 7.78
C LYS A 23 -0.74 -7.09 6.70
N MET A 24 -0.82 -5.79 6.43
CA MET A 24 -0.06 -5.13 5.38
C MET A 24 0.16 -3.64 5.66
N HIS A 25 1.15 -3.04 5.00
CA HIS A 25 1.21 -1.59 4.90
C HIS A 25 0.05 -1.10 4.06
N THR A 26 -0.80 -0.25 4.63
CA THR A 26 -2.01 0.24 3.99
C THR A 26 -2.22 1.74 4.21
N VAL A 27 -2.76 2.42 3.20
CA VAL A 27 -3.36 3.76 3.33
C VAL A 27 -4.89 3.72 3.45
N GLY A 28 -5.44 2.52 3.67
CA GLY A 28 -6.86 2.21 3.78
C GLY A 28 -7.48 1.72 2.47
N HIS A 29 -8.22 0.61 2.49
CA HIS A 29 -8.91 0.02 1.31
C HIS A 29 -9.88 0.95 0.57
N GLY A 30 -10.34 2.03 1.22
CA GLY A 30 -11.15 3.08 0.63
C GLY A 30 -10.35 4.24 0.02
N PHE A 31 -9.02 4.16 -0.01
CA PHE A 31 -8.16 5.23 -0.51
C PHE A 31 -8.41 5.48 -2.00
N ILE A 32 -8.63 6.75 -2.34
CA ILE A 32 -8.74 7.23 -3.72
C ILE A 32 -7.55 8.15 -4.01
N PRO A 33 -6.68 7.81 -4.97
CA PRO A 33 -5.60 8.70 -5.39
C PRO A 33 -6.12 10.04 -5.90
N ALA A 34 -5.27 11.08 -5.87
CA ALA A 34 -5.62 12.38 -6.43
C ALA A 34 -6.04 12.27 -7.92
N PRO A 35 -7.00 13.07 -8.42
CA PRO A 35 -7.48 12.97 -9.80
C PRO A 35 -6.40 13.16 -10.87
N VAL A 36 -5.35 13.93 -10.56
CA VAL A 36 -4.19 14.16 -11.44
C VAL A 36 -3.21 12.97 -11.47
N HIS A 37 -3.43 11.95 -10.64
CA HIS A 37 -2.53 10.80 -10.55
C HIS A 37 -2.68 9.86 -11.76
N ALA A 38 -1.64 9.81 -12.59
CA ALA A 38 -1.54 8.99 -13.80
C ALA A 38 -0.44 7.91 -13.72
N GLY A 39 0.27 7.79 -12.59
CA GLY A 39 1.40 6.85 -12.41
C GLY A 39 1.03 5.37 -12.20
N GLY A 40 -0.26 5.00 -12.21
CA GLY A 40 -0.73 3.62 -12.20
C GLY A 40 -0.69 2.88 -10.84
N LEU A 41 0.27 3.17 -9.97
CA LEU A 41 0.42 2.58 -8.62
C LEU A 41 -0.64 3.08 -7.62
N ARG A 42 -1.90 2.71 -7.89
CA ARG A 42 -3.09 3.19 -7.18
C ARG A 42 -3.56 2.30 -6.03
N TYR A 43 -3.06 1.08 -5.95
CA TYR A 43 -3.47 0.12 -4.93
C TYR A 43 -3.09 0.62 -3.53
N HIS A 44 -4.00 0.43 -2.56
CA HIS A 44 -3.89 1.01 -1.22
C HIS A 44 -2.95 0.25 -0.30
N GLY A 45 -2.73 -1.03 -0.59
CA GLY A 45 -1.95 -1.95 0.23
C GLY A 45 -0.63 -2.38 -0.41
N MET A 46 0.02 -3.34 0.22
CA MET A 46 1.13 -4.10 -0.34
C MET A 46 1.00 -5.56 0.11
N ALA A 47 1.56 -6.50 -0.65
CA ALA A 47 1.52 -7.91 -0.32
C ALA A 47 2.11 -8.16 1.09
N PRO A 48 1.48 -8.99 1.95
CA PRO A 48 1.97 -9.25 3.31
C PRO A 48 3.41 -9.75 3.38
N SER A 49 3.84 -10.56 2.41
CA SER A 49 5.22 -11.04 2.32
C SER A 49 6.23 -9.91 2.12
N ILE A 50 5.91 -8.93 1.27
CA ILE A 50 6.76 -7.74 1.07
C ILE A 50 6.76 -6.86 2.32
N CYS A 51 5.61 -6.72 2.99
CA CYS A 51 5.53 -5.98 4.25
C CYS A 51 6.41 -6.62 5.34
N ALA A 52 6.43 -7.95 5.43
CA ALA A 52 7.31 -8.66 6.37
C ALA A 52 8.80 -8.35 6.10
N LEU A 53 9.23 -8.35 4.84
CA LEU A 53 10.61 -7.99 4.47
C LEU A 53 10.97 -6.55 4.85
N LEU A 54 10.04 -5.60 4.66
CA LEU A 54 10.24 -4.20 5.06
C LEU A 54 10.37 -4.05 6.58
N GLU A 55 9.50 -4.73 7.34
CA GLU A 55 9.49 -4.67 8.81
C GLU A 55 10.69 -5.38 9.44
N GLN A 56 11.25 -6.38 8.75
CA GLN A 56 12.49 -7.05 9.14
C GLN A 56 13.75 -6.26 8.74
N GLY A 57 13.61 -5.17 7.98
CA GLY A 57 14.74 -4.39 7.46
C GLY A 57 15.52 -5.10 6.36
N GLU A 58 14.96 -6.15 5.75
CA GLU A 58 15.56 -6.90 4.63
C GLU A 58 15.33 -6.21 3.28
N ALA A 59 14.39 -5.27 3.23
CA ALA A 59 14.08 -4.44 2.06
C ALA A 59 13.84 -2.98 2.48
N GLU A 60 13.94 -2.07 1.51
CA GLU A 60 13.76 -0.63 1.74
C GLU A 60 12.65 -0.05 0.86
N ALA A 61 11.75 0.73 1.47
CA ALA A 61 10.68 1.41 0.75
C ALA A 61 11.12 2.78 0.23
N ARG A 62 10.68 3.10 -0.99
CA ARG A 62 10.85 4.41 -1.65
C ARG A 62 9.56 4.84 -2.33
N ALA A 63 9.34 6.14 -2.39
CA ALA A 63 8.23 6.74 -3.12
C ALA A 63 8.72 7.95 -3.89
N TYR A 64 8.24 8.08 -5.13
CA TYR A 64 8.62 9.16 -6.05
C TYR A 64 7.37 9.89 -6.53
N HIS A 65 7.56 11.14 -6.95
CA HIS A 65 6.53 11.85 -7.69
C HIS A 65 6.40 11.25 -9.09
N GLN A 66 5.20 11.32 -9.67
CA GLN A 66 4.94 10.82 -11.03
C GLN A 66 5.58 11.66 -12.14
N ASN A 67 6.11 12.84 -11.78
CA ASN A 67 6.79 13.77 -12.67
C ASN A 67 8.23 13.96 -12.17
N ALA A 68 9.13 14.35 -13.09
CA ALA A 68 10.52 14.69 -12.80
C ALA A 68 10.64 15.93 -11.91
#